data_AF-A0A933WXS5-F1
#
_entry.id   AF-A0A933WXS5-F1
#
_cell.length_a   1.000
_cell.length_b   1.000
_cell.length_c   1.000
_cell.angle_alpha   90.00
_cell.angle_beta   90.00
_cell.angle_gamma   90.00
#
_symmetry.space_group_name_H-M   'P 1'
#
loop_
_entity.id
_entity.type
_entity.pdbx_description
1 polymer ?
#
loop_
_entity_poly.entity_id
_entity_poly.type
_entity_poly.pdbx_seq_one_letter_code
_entity_poly.pdbx_strand_id
1 'polypeptide(L)'
;GRPRWVPQGGTSFADVEDVAAGVVAALERGRVGERYILAGHDRTWLEFTTALARALGSRAPIGELPGWIPTGVGRSAELLDRLGLWRSSSSPRSFRAWGWYGYADSGKAMRELGYAIRPLDEIVERLAEASASASTSRRK
;
A
#
# COMPACT_ATOMS: atom_id res chain seq x y z
N GLY A 1 15.76 -10.48 -1.09
CA GLY A 1 16.17 -10.13 0.29
C GLY A 1 15.14 -9.21 0.90
N ARG A 2 14.92 -9.26 2.22
CA ARG A 2 13.99 -8.35 2.91
C ARG A 2 14.62 -6.96 3.02
N PRO A 3 13.91 -5.86 2.73
CA PRO A 3 14.49 -4.52 2.72
C PRO A 3 14.90 -4.10 4.13
N ARG A 4 16.11 -3.56 4.27
CA ARG A 4 16.59 -2.98 5.54
C ARG A 4 16.02 -1.58 5.78
N TRP A 5 15.79 -0.85 4.71
CA TRP A 5 15.28 0.52 4.73
C TRP A 5 14.00 0.59 3.91
N VAL A 6 13.06 1.40 4.36
CA VAL A 6 11.81 1.68 3.63
C VAL A 6 11.79 3.13 3.19
N PRO A 7 11.09 3.49 2.11
CA PRO A 7 10.91 4.91 1.78
C PRO A 7 10.20 5.64 2.94
N GLN A 8 10.55 6.90 3.16
CA GLN A 8 9.74 7.81 3.97
C GLN A 8 8.34 7.93 3.35
N GLY A 9 7.30 8.14 4.15
CA GLY A 9 5.92 8.31 3.68
C GLY A 9 4.97 7.23 4.20
N GLY A 10 3.77 7.20 3.63
CA GLY A 10 2.72 6.29 4.10
C GLY A 10 1.54 6.22 3.15
N THR A 11 0.70 5.22 3.35
CA THR A 11 -0.53 5.04 2.59
C THR A 11 -1.60 4.46 3.49
N SER A 12 -2.84 4.49 3.01
CA SER A 12 -3.91 3.72 3.61
C SER A 12 -3.83 2.25 3.18
N PHE A 13 -3.88 1.33 4.15
CA PHE A 13 -3.86 -0.11 3.93
C PHE A 13 -5.24 -0.71 4.18
N ALA A 14 -5.87 -1.18 3.10
CA ALA A 14 -7.18 -1.85 3.13
C ALA A 14 -7.04 -3.32 2.73
N ASP A 15 -7.86 -4.19 3.33
CA ASP A 15 -7.99 -5.58 2.88
C ASP A 15 -8.73 -5.64 1.54
N VAL A 16 -8.33 -6.56 0.67
CA VAL A 16 -8.95 -6.71 -0.65
C VAL A 16 -10.42 -7.15 -0.56
N GLU A 17 -10.77 -7.97 0.45
CA GLU A 17 -12.15 -8.40 0.68
C GLU A 17 -13.02 -7.26 1.21
N ASP A 18 -12.47 -6.40 2.07
CA ASP A 18 -13.16 -5.18 2.54
C ASP A 18 -13.47 -4.28 1.35
N VAL A 19 -12.48 -4.01 0.50
CA VAL A 19 -12.65 -3.17 -0.70
C VAL A 19 -13.66 -3.79 -1.66
N ALA A 20 -13.59 -5.11 -1.91
CA ALA A 20 -14.55 -5.81 -2.76
C ALA A 20 -15.99 -5.68 -2.21
N ALA A 21 -16.18 -5.89 -0.92
CA ALA A 21 -17.47 -5.69 -0.26
C ALA A 21 -17.94 -4.24 -0.36
N GLY A 22 -17.04 -3.27 -0.22
CA GLY A 22 -17.32 -1.84 -0.40
C GLY A 22 -17.74 -1.50 -1.84
N VAL A 23 -17.13 -2.12 -2.85
CA VAL A 23 -17.52 -1.94 -4.26
C VAL A 23 -18.93 -2.50 -4.50
N VAL A 24 -19.23 -3.70 -4.00
CA VAL A 24 -20.58 -4.28 -4.09
C VAL A 24 -21.60 -3.38 -3.38
N ALA A 25 -21.29 -2.91 -2.18
CA ALA A 25 -22.16 -1.99 -1.45
C ALA A 25 -22.38 -0.66 -2.18
N ALA A 26 -21.36 -0.15 -2.89
CA ALA A 26 -21.50 1.04 -3.74
C ALA A 26 -22.44 0.80 -4.93
N LEU A 27 -22.48 -0.41 -5.49
CA LEU A 27 -23.42 -0.76 -6.55
C LEU A 27 -24.87 -0.87 -6.04
N GLU A 28 -25.06 -1.40 -4.84
CA GLU A 28 -26.38 -1.63 -4.27
C GLU A 28 -26.99 -0.38 -3.61
N ARG A 29 -26.16 0.42 -2.93
CA ARG A 29 -26.58 1.51 -2.03
C ARG A 29 -25.95 2.86 -2.39
N GLY A 30 -25.00 2.89 -3.31
CA GLY A 30 -24.36 4.13 -3.74
C GLY A 30 -25.31 5.05 -4.50
N ARG A 31 -25.01 6.35 -4.47
CA ARG A 31 -25.78 7.37 -5.16
C ARG A 31 -25.09 7.77 -6.47
N VAL A 32 -25.88 7.96 -7.52
CA VAL A 32 -25.38 8.41 -8.83
C VAL A 32 -24.69 9.77 -8.68
N GLY A 33 -23.51 9.91 -9.27
CA GLY A 33 -22.70 11.14 -9.20
C GLY A 33 -21.83 11.24 -7.94
N GLU A 34 -21.98 10.35 -6.96
CA GLU A 34 -21.20 10.35 -5.74
C GLU A 34 -19.90 9.54 -5.88
N ARG A 35 -18.87 9.97 -5.13
CA ARG A 35 -17.62 9.23 -4.95
C ARG A 35 -17.50 8.73 -3.53
N TYR A 36 -17.00 7.50 -3.39
CA TYR A 36 -16.77 6.82 -2.13
C TYR A 36 -15.31 6.33 -2.10
N ILE A 37 -14.57 6.76 -1.08
CA ILE A 37 -13.19 6.32 -0.86
C ILE A 37 -13.25 5.05 -0.02
N LEU A 38 -12.60 3.99 -0.50
CA LEU A 38 -12.48 2.70 0.18
C LEU A 38 -11.03 2.52 0.68
N ALA A 39 -10.63 3.41 1.59
CA ALA A 39 -9.34 3.41 2.25
C ALA A 39 -9.44 2.66 3.61
N GLY A 40 -8.33 2.12 4.10
CA GLY A 40 -8.27 1.36 5.34
C GLY A 40 -7.51 2.11 6.44
N HIS A 41 -6.47 1.49 6.99
CA HIS A 41 -5.66 2.08 8.05
C HIS A 41 -4.51 2.91 7.49
N ASP A 42 -4.49 4.20 7.83
CA ASP A 42 -3.39 5.10 7.51
C ASP A 42 -2.15 4.76 8.35
N ARG A 43 -1.09 4.29 7.69
CA ARG A 43 0.18 3.93 8.32
C ARG A 43 1.35 4.34 7.46
N THR A 44 2.49 4.59 8.11
CA THR A 44 3.75 4.77 7.38
C THR A 44 4.21 3.44 6.79
N TRP A 45 5.08 3.50 5.77
CA TRP A 45 5.74 2.30 5.27
C TRP A 45 6.50 1.58 6.38
N LEU A 46 7.14 2.31 7.29
CA LEU A 46 7.88 1.75 8.42
C LEU A 46 6.96 1.03 9.41
N GLU A 47 5.85 1.63 9.79
CA GLU A 47 4.88 1.03 10.72
C GLU A 47 4.32 -0.28 10.15
N PHE A 48 3.82 -0.24 8.91
CA PHE A 48 3.20 -1.41 8.28
C PHE A 48 4.19 -2.54 8.05
N THR A 49 5.38 -2.23 7.50
CA THR A 49 6.40 -3.27 7.26
C THR A 49 6.98 -3.83 8.55
N THR A 50 7.03 -3.05 9.63
CA THR A 50 7.40 -3.53 10.97
C THR A 50 6.36 -4.50 11.52
N ALA A 51 5.07 -4.16 11.42
CA ALA A 51 3.98 -5.04 11.83
C ALA A 51 4.00 -6.37 11.05
N LEU A 52 4.13 -6.29 9.72
CA LEU A 52 4.23 -7.46 8.85
C LEU A 52 5.48 -8.29 9.14
N ALA A 53 6.62 -7.66 9.41
CA ALA A 53 7.83 -8.37 9.73
C ALA A 53 7.70 -9.20 11.02
N ARG A 54 7.01 -8.65 12.04
CA ARG A 54 6.70 -9.36 13.29
C ARG A 54 5.80 -10.57 13.04
N ALA A 55 4.70 -10.40 12.30
CA ALA A 55 3.79 -11.50 11.96
C ALA A 55 4.48 -12.63 11.17
N LEU A 56 5.43 -12.28 10.28
CA LEU A 56 6.22 -13.24 9.51
C LEU A 56 7.43 -13.84 10.27
N GLY A 57 7.61 -13.53 11.56
CA GLY A 57 8.77 -13.98 12.34
C GLY A 57 10.11 -13.53 11.75
N SER A 58 10.14 -12.33 11.20
CA SER A 58 11.25 -11.83 10.38
C SER A 58 11.87 -10.53 10.88
N ARG A 59 13.05 -10.21 10.34
CA ARG A 59 13.75 -8.99 10.71
C ARG A 59 13.01 -7.76 10.19
N ALA A 60 12.57 -6.91 11.11
CA ALA A 60 11.99 -5.60 10.81
C ALA A 60 13.00 -4.65 10.13
N PRO A 61 12.52 -3.69 9.32
CA PRO A 61 13.36 -2.63 8.80
C PRO A 61 13.97 -1.80 9.93
N ILE A 62 15.14 -1.23 9.68
CA ILE A 62 15.90 -0.45 10.66
C ILE A 62 15.56 1.05 10.62
N GLY A 63 14.84 1.51 9.61
CA GLY A 63 14.39 2.90 9.51
C GLY A 63 13.94 3.31 8.11
N GLU A 64 13.62 4.59 7.98
CA GLU A 64 13.22 5.23 6.73
C GLU A 64 14.44 5.78 5.96
N LEU A 65 14.35 5.79 4.63
CA LEU A 65 15.29 6.47 3.76
C LEU A 65 15.06 7.99 3.85
N PRO A 66 16.12 8.81 3.93
CA PRO A 66 16.00 10.26 3.83
C PRO A 66 15.22 10.70 2.57
N GLY A 67 14.28 11.62 2.71
CA GLY A 67 13.38 12.05 1.63
C GLY A 67 14.03 12.61 0.35
N TRP A 68 15.32 12.99 0.40
CA TRP A 68 16.06 13.37 -0.80
C TRP A 68 16.38 12.17 -1.71
N ILE A 69 16.42 10.95 -1.17
CA ILE A 69 16.73 9.73 -1.94
C ILE A 69 15.59 9.39 -2.93
N PRO A 70 14.32 9.23 -2.52
CA PRO A 70 13.22 9.00 -3.47
C PRO A 70 13.10 10.12 -4.51
N THR A 71 13.33 11.37 -4.09
CA THR A 71 13.32 12.54 -4.99
C THR A 71 14.42 12.47 -6.04
N GLY A 72 15.64 12.10 -5.64
CA GLY A 72 16.78 11.92 -6.54
C GLY A 72 16.57 10.76 -7.51
N VAL A 73 16.04 9.63 -7.03
CA VAL A 73 15.68 8.48 -7.88
C VAL A 73 14.62 8.88 -8.90
N GLY A 74 13.55 9.57 -8.48
CA GLY A 74 12.50 10.02 -9.39
C GLY A 74 12.99 10.99 -10.47
N ARG A 75 13.88 11.93 -10.15
CA ARG A 75 14.50 12.84 -11.13
C ARG A 75 15.41 12.10 -12.10
N SER A 76 16.19 11.15 -11.59
CA SER A 76 17.10 10.35 -12.43
C SER A 76 16.31 9.45 -13.37
N ALA A 77 15.22 8.84 -12.89
CA ALA A 77 14.30 8.05 -13.69
C ALA A 77 13.67 8.89 -14.81
N GLU A 78 13.23 10.12 -14.53
CA GLU A 78 12.72 11.03 -15.57
C GLU A 78 13.76 11.42 -16.60
N LEU A 79 15.01 11.65 -16.18
CA LEU A 79 16.09 11.95 -17.10
C LEU A 79 16.38 10.76 -18.02
N LEU A 80 16.47 9.56 -17.46
CA LEU A 80 16.69 8.33 -18.25
C LEU A 80 15.53 8.03 -19.19
N ASP A 81 14.30 8.34 -18.78
CA ASP A 81 13.09 8.20 -19.60
C ASP A 81 13.13 9.17 -20.79
N ARG A 82 13.48 10.44 -20.56
CA ARG A 82 13.70 11.43 -21.63
C ARG A 82 14.83 11.04 -22.59
N LEU A 83 15.84 10.31 -22.13
CA LEU A 83 16.94 9.82 -22.96
C LEU A 83 16.62 8.50 -23.67
N GLY A 84 15.43 7.93 -23.50
CA GLY A 84 15.06 6.63 -24.09
C GLY A 84 15.83 5.44 -23.50
N LEU A 85 16.51 5.63 -22.37
CA LEU A 85 17.30 4.62 -21.67
C LEU A 85 16.50 3.93 -20.55
N TRP A 86 15.30 4.43 -20.25
CA TRP A 86 14.42 3.84 -19.25
C TRP A 86 13.66 2.65 -19.82
N ARG A 87 13.83 1.48 -19.19
CA ARG A 87 13.19 0.21 -19.59
C ARG A 87 12.37 -0.42 -18.46
N SER A 88 12.04 0.36 -17.43
CA SER A 88 11.27 -0.14 -16.28
C SER A 88 9.77 -0.01 -16.53
N SER A 89 8.99 -0.99 -16.05
CA SER A 89 7.53 -0.92 -16.02
C SER A 89 6.99 0.14 -15.06
N SER A 90 7.82 0.60 -14.12
CA SER A 90 7.45 1.64 -13.15
C SER A 90 7.67 3.03 -13.74
N SER A 91 6.63 3.88 -13.68
CA SER A 91 6.72 5.28 -14.10
C SER A 91 7.69 6.05 -13.18
N PRO A 92 8.55 6.92 -13.73
CA PRO A 92 9.36 7.85 -12.94
C PRO A 92 8.57 8.66 -11.90
N ARG A 93 7.30 8.98 -12.19
CA ARG A 93 6.40 9.70 -11.28
C ARG A 93 6.04 8.87 -10.04
N SER A 94 5.93 7.55 -10.18
CA SER A 94 5.62 6.64 -9.07
C SER A 94 6.70 6.68 -7.98
N PHE A 95 7.97 6.83 -8.36
CA PHE A 95 9.08 6.92 -7.40
C PHE A 95 9.05 8.20 -6.56
N ARG A 96 8.52 9.31 -7.10
CA ARG A 96 8.30 10.52 -6.30
C ARG A 96 7.16 10.37 -5.31
N ALA A 97 6.11 9.64 -5.70
CA ALA A 97 4.96 9.40 -4.84
C ALA A 97 5.28 8.48 -3.66
N TRP A 98 6.37 7.72 -3.71
CA TRP A 98 6.80 6.86 -2.59
C TRP A 98 7.07 7.66 -1.31
N GLY A 99 7.48 8.93 -1.44
CA GLY A 99 7.70 9.87 -0.34
C GLY A 99 6.45 10.53 0.24
N TRP A 100 5.28 10.30 -0.34
CA TRP A 100 4.04 11.00 0.03
C TRP A 100 3.22 10.24 1.06
N TYR A 101 2.31 10.95 1.73
CA TYR A 101 1.32 10.38 2.65
C TYR A 101 -0.03 10.31 1.93
N GLY A 102 -0.33 9.13 1.37
CA GLY A 102 -1.58 8.82 0.67
C GLY A 102 -2.70 8.43 1.63
N TYR A 103 -2.97 9.30 2.61
CA TYR A 103 -4.01 9.09 3.62
C TYR A 103 -5.36 9.59 3.12
N ALA A 104 -6.43 8.91 3.50
CA ALA A 104 -7.74 9.22 2.96
C ALA A 104 -8.87 8.88 3.94
N ASP A 105 -9.92 9.70 3.92
CA ASP A 105 -11.10 9.51 4.77
C ASP A 105 -12.14 8.61 4.08
N SER A 106 -12.41 7.46 4.69
CA SER A 106 -13.49 6.54 4.29
C SER A 106 -14.81 6.84 5.01
N GLY A 107 -14.91 7.89 5.82
CA GLY A 107 -16.07 8.15 6.68
C GLY A 107 -17.40 8.21 5.92
N LYS A 108 -17.40 8.73 4.68
CA LYS A 108 -18.59 8.72 3.84
C LYS A 108 -19.00 7.31 3.42
N ALA A 109 -18.05 6.48 2.99
CA ALA A 109 -18.32 5.09 2.61
C ALA A 109 -18.83 4.28 3.81
N MET A 110 -18.28 4.52 5.01
CA MET A 110 -18.75 3.88 6.24
C MET A 110 -20.20 4.25 6.56
N ARG A 111 -20.54 5.55 6.50
CA ARG A 111 -21.90 6.03 6.83
C ARG A 111 -22.96 5.64 5.80
N GLU A 112 -22.65 5.72 4.52
CA GLU A 112 -23.65 5.56 3.45
C GLU A 112 -23.71 4.14 2.87
N LEU A 113 -22.56 3.44 2.82
CA LEU A 113 -22.48 2.11 2.23
C LEU A 113 -22.39 1.00 3.28
N GLY A 114 -22.15 1.36 4.55
CA GLY A 114 -21.80 0.39 5.59
C GLY A 114 -20.43 -0.25 5.36
N TYR A 115 -19.52 0.46 4.69
CA TYR A 115 -18.15 0.00 4.48
C TYR A 115 -17.47 -0.26 5.84
N ALA A 116 -16.98 -1.48 6.04
CA ALA A 116 -16.34 -1.91 7.26
C ALA A 116 -14.85 -2.15 6.98
N ILE A 117 -14.00 -1.59 7.84
CA ILE A 117 -12.55 -1.76 7.78
C ILE A 117 -12.17 -2.70 8.90
N ARG A 118 -11.62 -3.87 8.56
CA ARG A 118 -11.16 -4.83 9.57
C ARG A 118 -9.94 -4.31 10.34
N PRO A 119 -9.67 -4.81 11.55
CA PRO A 119 -8.48 -4.43 12.32
C PRO A 119 -7.19 -4.68 11.54
N LEU A 120 -6.22 -3.77 11.66
CA LEU A 120 -4.94 -3.87 10.94
C LEU A 120 -4.19 -5.18 11.23
N ASP A 121 -4.25 -5.68 12.46
CA ASP A 121 -3.57 -6.91 12.85
C ASP A 121 -4.10 -8.12 12.07
N GLU A 122 -5.42 -8.19 11.85
CA GLU A 122 -6.06 -9.23 11.03
C GLU A 122 -5.60 -9.16 9.57
N ILE A 123 -5.49 -7.95 9.00
CA ILE A 123 -4.98 -7.73 7.63
C ILE A 123 -3.53 -8.23 7.52
N VAL A 124 -2.71 -7.92 8.52
CA VAL A 124 -1.29 -8.31 8.56
C VAL A 124 -1.15 -9.83 8.67
N GLU A 125 -1.94 -10.49 9.51
CA GLU A 125 -1.95 -11.95 9.65
C GLU A 125 -2.35 -12.63 8.34
N ARG A 126 -3.44 -12.21 7.71
CA ARG A 126 -3.89 -12.74 6.42
C ARG A 126 -2.84 -12.57 5.32
N LEU A 127 -2.18 -11.42 5.28
CA LEU A 127 -1.09 -11.17 4.33
C LEU A 127 0.11 -12.09 4.58
N ALA A 128 0.43 -12.37 5.85
CA ALA A 128 1.49 -13.30 6.22
C ALA A 128 1.18 -14.74 5.78
N GLU A 129 -0.05 -15.20 6.00
CA GLU A 129 -0.53 -16.52 5.58
C GLU A 129 -0.54 -16.69 4.05
N ALA A 130 -1.03 -15.68 3.33
CA ALA A 130 -1.02 -15.67 1.87
C ALA A 130 0.40 -15.74 1.30
N SER A 131 1.35 -15.04 1.93
CA SER A 131 2.77 -15.06 1.55
C SER A 131 3.42 -16.43 1.77
N ALA A 132 3.08 -17.13 2.86
CA ALA A 132 3.54 -18.48 3.14
C ALA A 132 3.00 -19.50 2.13
N SER A 133 1.71 -19.38 1.76
CA SER A 133 1.04 -20.25 0.79
C SER A 133 1.62 -20.09 -0.62
N ALA A 134 1.85 -18.85 -1.07
CA ALA A 134 2.46 -18.56 -2.37
C ALA A 134 3.90 -19.08 -2.48
N SER A 135 4.66 -19.06 -1.37
CA SER A 135 6.03 -19.59 -1.31
C SER A 135 6.08 -21.11 -1.45
N THR A 136 5.05 -21.79 -0.96
CA THR A 136 4.91 -23.25 -1.06
C THR A 136 4.50 -23.69 -2.46
N SER A 137 3.61 -22.93 -3.12
CA SER A 137 3.17 -23.18 -4.50
C SER A 137 4.28 -22.99 -5.54
N ARG A 138 5.22 -22.08 -5.32
CA ARG A 138 6.37 -21.82 -6.24
C ARG A 138 7.49 -22.87 -6.17
N ARG A 139 7.45 -23.79 -5.19
CA ARG A 139 8.44 -24.87 -5.03
C ARG A 139 8.00 -26.20 -5.63
N LYS A 140 6.76 -26.30 -6.13
CA LYS A 140 6.27 -27.43 -6.94
C LYS A 140 6.30 -27.06 -8.41
#